data_AF-A0A7L1DK54-F1
#
_entry.id   AF-A0A7L1DK54-F1
#
_cell.length_a   1.000
_cell.length_b   1.000
_cell.length_c   1.000
_cell.angle_alpha   90.00
_cell.angle_beta   90.00
_cell.angle_gamma   90.00
#
_symmetry.space_group_name_H-M   'P 1'
#
loop_
_entity.id
_entity.type
_entity.pdbx_description
1 polymer ?
#
loop_
_entity_poly.entity_id
_entity_poly.type
_entity_poly.pdbx_seq_one_letter_code
_entity_poly.pdbx_strand_id
1 'polypeptide(L)'
;MAPKKPEPKKAEPKKEEPKAAPKPAEPEPKKEVEFNPASVKVEFTPDQIEEFKEAFSLFDRTPKSEMKITYAQCGDVLRALGQNPTQAEVMKLLGRPKPE
;
A
#
# COMPACT_ATOMS: atom_id res chain seq x y z
N MET A 1 29.29 -54.36 46.30
CA MET A 1 28.47 -54.01 47.48
C MET A 1 27.97 -52.58 47.28
N ALA A 2 26.65 -52.39 47.12
CA ALA A 2 26.02 -51.09 47.40
C ALA A 2 25.90 -50.93 48.93
N PRO A 3 25.91 -49.72 49.51
CA PRO A 3 24.63 -49.02 49.68
C PRO A 3 24.64 -47.48 49.80
N LYS A 4 23.42 -46.94 49.59
CA LYS A 4 22.76 -45.77 50.23
C LYS A 4 23.02 -44.33 49.74
N LYS A 5 21.95 -43.84 49.08
CA LYS A 5 21.49 -42.46 48.92
C LYS A 5 21.66 -41.60 50.19
N PRO A 6 21.82 -40.28 49.99
CA PRO A 6 20.75 -39.36 50.39
C PRO A 6 20.43 -38.29 49.31
N GLU A 7 19.15 -38.16 48.95
CA GLU A 7 18.54 -36.85 48.60
C GLU A 7 18.38 -36.07 49.92
N PRO A 8 18.42 -34.72 50.02
CA PRO A 8 17.63 -33.79 49.18
C PRO A 8 18.23 -32.38 48.94
N LYS A 9 17.81 -31.72 47.86
CA LYS A 9 17.11 -30.41 47.90
C LYS A 9 17.06 -29.85 46.48
N LYS A 10 15.86 -30.00 45.93
CA LYS A 10 15.29 -29.20 44.87
C LYS A 10 15.47 -27.72 45.25
N ALA A 11 16.44 -27.05 44.64
CA ALA A 11 16.50 -25.59 44.60
C ALA A 11 15.90 -25.20 43.25
N GLU A 12 14.67 -24.71 43.29
CA GLU A 12 13.98 -24.12 42.17
C GLU A 12 14.83 -22.99 41.57
N PRO A 13 14.91 -22.88 40.23
CA PRO A 13 15.56 -21.76 39.60
C PRO A 13 14.80 -20.50 40.04
N LYS A 14 15.54 -19.60 40.67
CA LYS A 14 15.11 -18.23 40.98
C LYS A 14 14.45 -17.68 39.72
N LYS A 15 13.14 -17.48 39.82
CA LYS A 15 12.30 -16.82 38.83
C LYS A 15 12.80 -15.38 38.71
N GLU A 16 13.82 -15.19 37.90
CA GLU A 16 14.05 -13.89 37.25
C GLU A 16 12.88 -13.73 36.28
N GLU A 17 11.92 -12.89 36.69
CA GLU A 17 10.98 -12.30 35.76
C GLU A 17 11.79 -11.72 34.60
N PRO A 18 11.60 -12.17 33.35
CA PRO A 18 12.02 -11.36 32.24
C PRO A 18 11.20 -10.08 32.36
N LYS A 19 11.85 -9.00 32.82
CA LYS A 19 11.38 -7.63 32.64
C LYS A 19 10.82 -7.59 31.24
N ALA A 20 9.51 -7.37 31.16
CA ALA A 20 8.78 -7.33 29.92
C ALA A 20 9.60 -6.53 28.93
N ALA A 21 10.17 -7.22 27.94
CA ALA A 21 10.78 -6.57 26.81
C ALA A 21 9.70 -5.63 26.27
N PRO A 22 10.02 -4.36 25.99
CA PRO A 22 9.06 -3.53 25.27
C PRO A 22 8.69 -4.33 24.02
N LYS A 23 7.41 -4.66 23.87
CA LYS A 23 6.86 -5.18 22.62
C LYS A 23 7.55 -4.37 21.51
N PRO A 24 8.17 -5.00 20.49
CA PRO A 24 8.45 -4.27 19.26
C PRO A 24 7.14 -3.58 18.93
N ALA A 25 7.16 -2.25 18.88
CA ALA A 25 6.01 -1.49 18.47
C ALA A 25 5.56 -2.13 17.16
N GLU A 26 4.41 -2.82 17.21
CA GLU A 26 3.70 -3.22 16.02
C GLU A 26 3.62 -1.94 15.20
N PRO A 27 4.20 -1.90 13.98
CA PRO A 27 4.17 -0.67 13.20
C PRO A 27 2.70 -0.31 13.08
N GLU A 28 2.31 0.78 13.75
CA GLU A 28 0.97 1.34 13.67
C GLU A 28 0.58 1.28 12.20
N PRO A 29 -0.60 0.72 11.85
CA PRO A 29 -1.02 0.64 10.46
C PRO A 29 -0.93 2.06 9.96
N LYS A 30 0.09 2.33 9.12
CA LYS A 30 0.31 3.64 8.53
C LYS A 30 -1.03 3.95 7.91
N LYS A 31 -1.77 4.88 8.51
CA LYS A 31 -3.02 5.40 7.99
C LYS A 31 -2.68 5.75 6.56
N GLU A 32 -3.07 4.89 5.62
CA GLU A 32 -2.82 5.14 4.21
C GLU A 32 -3.45 6.50 4.00
N VAL A 33 -2.60 7.48 3.68
CA VAL A 33 -3.08 8.80 3.35
C VAL A 33 -3.94 8.55 2.13
N GLU A 34 -5.25 8.45 2.34
CA GLU A 34 -6.24 8.37 1.29
C GLU A 34 -5.93 9.56 0.38
N PHE A 35 -5.42 9.24 -0.80
CA PHE A 35 -5.05 10.25 -1.77
C PHE A 35 -6.34 10.98 -2.13
N ASN A 36 -6.45 12.23 -1.68
CA ASN A 36 -7.60 13.05 -1.99
C ASN A 36 -7.32 13.81 -3.30
N PRO A 37 -7.89 13.39 -4.44
CA PRO A 37 -7.64 14.06 -5.72
C PRO A 37 -8.09 15.52 -5.70
N ALA A 38 -9.05 15.90 -4.84
CA ALA A 38 -9.53 17.27 -4.74
C ALA A 38 -8.53 18.24 -4.06
N SER A 39 -7.54 17.74 -3.32
CA SER A 39 -6.46 18.56 -2.76
C SER A 39 -5.28 18.78 -3.72
N VAL A 40 -5.26 18.09 -4.86
CA VAL A 40 -4.19 18.25 -5.85
C VAL A 40 -4.45 19.50 -6.68
N LYS A 41 -3.52 20.45 -6.62
CA LYS A 41 -3.53 21.63 -7.48
C LYS A 41 -3.06 21.23 -8.87
N VAL A 42 -3.90 21.43 -9.88
CA VAL A 42 -3.57 21.17 -11.28
C VAL A 42 -2.72 22.34 -11.81
N GLU A 43 -1.43 22.09 -12.05
CA GLU A 43 -0.48 23.10 -12.54
C GLU A 43 -0.07 22.81 -13.99
N PHE A 44 -1.07 22.72 -14.88
CA PHE A 44 -0.88 22.53 -16.32
C PHE A 44 -1.46 23.71 -17.11
N THR A 45 -0.86 24.03 -18.25
CA THR A 45 -1.42 25.03 -19.17
C THR A 45 -2.70 24.51 -19.82
N PRO A 46 -3.60 25.39 -20.31
CA PRO A 46 -4.80 24.95 -21.03
C PRO A 46 -4.45 24.05 -22.23
N ASP A 47 -3.40 24.36 -22.99
CA ASP A 47 -2.94 23.53 -24.11
C ASP A 47 -2.50 22.12 -23.65
N GLN A 48 -1.79 22.01 -22.52
CA GLN A 48 -1.41 20.71 -21.96
C GLN A 48 -2.63 19.91 -21.51
N ILE A 49 -3.64 20.55 -20.93
CA ILE A 49 -4.88 19.89 -20.52
C ILE A 49 -5.61 19.33 -21.75
N GLU A 50 -5.66 20.08 -22.85
CA GLU A 50 -6.25 19.60 -24.10
C GLU A 50 -5.46 18.43 -24.69
N GLU A 51 -4.13 18.51 -24.72
CA GLU A 51 -3.27 17.40 -25.17
C GLU A 51 -3.49 16.12 -24.33
N PHE A 52 -3.63 16.25 -23.01
CA PHE A 52 -3.94 15.12 -22.14
C PHE A 52 -5.33 14.54 -22.37
N LYS A 53 -6.33 15.38 -22.69
CA LYS A 53 -7.68 14.90 -23.05
C LYS A 53 -7.68 14.16 -24.37
N GLU A 54 -6.99 14.68 -25.39
CA GLU A 54 -6.85 13.98 -26.67
C GLU A 54 -6.16 12.64 -26.49
N ALA A 55 -5.04 12.60 -25.74
CA ALA A 55 -4.36 11.36 -25.41
C ALA A 55 -5.28 10.40 -24.63
N PHE A 56 -6.06 10.89 -23.66
CA PHE A 56 -7.01 10.08 -22.89
C PHE A 56 -8.11 9.47 -23.77
N SER A 57 -8.61 10.23 -24.76
CA SER A 57 -9.64 9.76 -25.69
C SER A 57 -9.21 8.53 -26.50
N LEU A 58 -7.91 8.36 -26.77
CA LEU A 58 -7.37 7.20 -27.47
C LEU A 58 -7.50 5.89 -26.67
N PHE A 59 -7.67 5.99 -25.35
CA PHE A 59 -7.84 4.83 -24.46
C PHE A 59 -9.31 4.53 -24.16
N ASP A 60 -10.23 5.40 -24.59
CA ASP A 60 -11.66 5.20 -24.43
C ASP A 60 -12.14 4.03 -25.30
N ARG A 61 -12.57 2.95 -24.64
CA ARG A 61 -13.13 1.76 -25.27
C ARG A 61 -14.64 1.68 -25.12
N THR A 62 -15.28 2.74 -24.62
CA THR A 62 -16.73 2.79 -24.50
C THR A 62 -17.38 2.92 -25.88
N PRO A 63 -18.52 2.24 -26.11
CA PRO A 63 -19.17 2.22 -27.42
C PRO A 63 -19.75 3.57 -27.86
N LYS A 64 -19.82 4.55 -26.95
CA LYS A 64 -20.37 5.89 -27.19
C LYS A 64 -19.34 7.01 -27.05
N SER A 65 -18.05 6.66 -26.91
CA SER A 65 -16.98 7.63 -26.64
C SER A 65 -17.32 8.58 -25.49
N GLU A 66 -17.67 8.02 -24.33
CA GLU A 66 -18.07 8.78 -23.14
C GLU A 66 -16.90 9.47 -22.42
N MET A 67 -15.68 9.41 -22.99
CA MET A 67 -14.41 9.77 -22.36
C MET A 67 -14.24 9.07 -21.01
N LYS A 68 -14.36 7.74 -21.01
CA LYS A 68 -14.14 6.90 -19.83
C LYS A 68 -13.18 5.76 -20.14
N ILE A 69 -12.36 5.42 -19.17
CA ILE A 69 -11.48 4.25 -19.20
C ILE A 69 -11.78 3.34 -18.03
N THR A 70 -11.39 2.07 -18.14
CA THR A 70 -11.41 1.15 -17.01
C THR A 70 -10.28 1.46 -16.03
N TYR A 71 -10.46 1.13 -14.74
CA TYR A 71 -9.41 1.29 -13.72
C TYR A 71 -8.11 0.57 -14.09
N ALA A 72 -8.19 -0.57 -14.78
CA ALA A 72 -7.03 -1.33 -15.25
C ALA A 72 -6.18 -0.56 -16.27
N GLN A 73 -6.78 0.31 -17.08
CA GLN A 73 -6.08 1.10 -18.10
C GLN A 73 -5.37 2.34 -17.55
N CYS A 74 -5.66 2.75 -16.30
CA CYS A 74 -5.11 3.97 -15.73
C CYS A 74 -3.57 3.99 -15.75
N GLY A 75 -2.93 2.85 -15.46
CA GLY A 75 -1.47 2.73 -15.51
C GLY A 75 -0.90 2.91 -16.92
N ASP A 76 -1.60 2.42 -17.94
CA ASP A 76 -1.15 2.53 -19.34
C ASP A 76 -1.31 3.96 -19.86
N VAL A 77 -2.37 4.66 -19.47
CA VAL A 77 -2.56 6.09 -19.79
C VAL A 77 -1.43 6.92 -19.19
N LEU A 78 -1.13 6.73 -17.91
CA LEU A 78 -0.04 7.47 -17.25
C LEU A 78 1.31 7.23 -17.95
N ARG A 79 1.57 6.01 -18.41
CA ARG A 79 2.77 5.68 -19.20
C ARG A 79 2.78 6.35 -20.57
N ALA A 80 1.64 6.42 -21.25
CA ALA A 80 1.52 7.11 -22.53
C ALA A 80 1.75 8.62 -22.42
N LEU A 81 1.41 9.21 -21.27
CA LEU A 81 1.71 10.60 -20.92
C LEU A 81 3.18 10.81 -20.46
N GLY A 82 4.03 9.79 -20.58
CA GLY A 82 5.46 9.87 -20.27
C GLY A 82 5.83 9.65 -18.79
N GLN A 83 4.86 9.31 -17.93
CA GLN A 83 5.14 8.94 -16.54
C GLN A 83 5.58 7.47 -16.45
N ASN A 84 6.25 7.08 -15.37
CA ASN A 84 6.64 5.69 -15.14
C ASN A 84 6.13 5.17 -13.79
N PRO A 85 4.80 5.14 -13.55
CA PRO A 85 4.27 4.70 -12.28
C PRO A 85 4.40 3.18 -12.11
N THR A 86 4.65 2.76 -10.87
CA THR A 86 4.57 1.36 -10.47
C THR A 86 3.09 0.94 -10.27
N GLN A 87 2.80 -0.36 -10.38
CA GLN A 87 1.43 -0.88 -10.13
C GLN A 87 0.92 -0.52 -8.73
N ALA A 88 1.82 -0.48 -7.74
CA ALA A 88 1.48 -0.11 -6.38
C ALA A 88 1.08 1.37 -6.26
N GLU A 89 1.73 2.27 -7.00
CA GLU A 89 1.37 3.70 -7.03
C GLU A 89 0.03 3.92 -7.74
N VAL A 90 -0.20 3.25 -8.87
CA VAL A 90 -1.50 3.31 -9.57
C VAL A 90 -2.62 2.82 -8.64
N MET A 91 -2.44 1.69 -7.96
CA MET A 91 -3.46 1.20 -7.01
C MET A 91 -3.70 2.14 -5.83
N LYS A 92 -2.66 2.83 -5.33
CA LYS A 92 -2.82 3.85 -4.28
C LYS A 92 -3.59 5.07 -4.79
N LEU A 93 -3.27 5.57 -5.99
CA LEU A 93 -3.97 6.69 -6.62
C LEU A 93 -5.46 6.39 -6.85
N LEU A 94 -5.77 5.16 -7.24
CA LEU A 94 -7.14 4.71 -7.47
C LEU A 94 -7.93 4.41 -6.18
N GLY A 95 -7.30 4.50 -5.00
CA GLY A 95 -7.96 4.18 -3.73
C GLY A 95 -8.22 2.68 -3.52
N ARG A 96 -7.41 1.80 -4.15
CA ARG A 96 -7.55 0.34 -4.10
C ARG A 96 -8.99 -0.14 -4.42
N PRO A 97 -9.48 0.10 -5.64
CA PRO A 97 -10.80 -0.38 -6.03
C PRO A 97 -10.84 -1.90 -5.93
N LYS A 98 -11.95 -2.45 -5.43
CA LYS A 98 -12.17 -3.90 -5.45
C LYS A 98 -12.30 -4.35 -6.91
N PRO A 99 -11.69 -5.49 -7.30
CA PRO A 99 -11.96 -6.08 -8.60
C PRO A 99 -13.45 -6.45 -8.65
N GLU A 100 -14.16 -5.94 -9.65
CA GLU A 100 -15.51 -6.41 -10.02
C GLU A 100 -15.44 -7.75 -10.74
#